data_AF-A0A377E205-F1
#
_entry.id   AF-A0A377E205-F1
#
_cell.length_a   1.000
_cell.length_b   1.000
_cell.length_c   1.000
_cell.angle_alpha   90.00
_cell.angle_beta   90.00
_cell.angle_gamma   90.00
#
_symmetry.space_group_name_H-M   'P 1'
#
loop_
_entity.id
_entity.type
_entity.pdbx_description
1 polymer ?
#
loop_
_entity_poly.entity_id
_entity_poly.type
_entity_poly.pdbx_seq_one_letter_code
_entity_poly.pdbx_strand_id
1 'polypeptide(L)'
;MAQCNADWCFRETGETWQSIPTDRLRSTGVLTGPDWLRMGLSSRRWTHVVWMGVYRRDVIVKNNIKFIAGLHHQDIVWTTEFMFNALRARYTEQSLYKYYLHNTSVSRLHRPRE
;
A
#
# COMPACT_ATOMS: atom_id res chain seq x y z
N MET A 1 0.69 9.47 -8.29
CA MET A 1 1.02 8.12 -7.81
C MET A 1 0.37 7.10 -8.73
N ALA A 2 1.00 5.94 -8.89
CA ALA A 2 0.32 4.75 -9.36
C ALA A 2 0.48 3.67 -8.29
N GLN A 3 -0.61 2.97 -7.95
CA GLN A 3 -0.58 1.75 -7.15
C GLN A 3 -1.00 0.57 -8.01
N CYS A 4 -0.56 -0.60 -7.61
CA CYS A 4 -1.04 -1.85 -8.16
C CYS A 4 -1.24 -2.87 -7.04
N ASN A 5 -1.95 -3.93 -7.37
CA ASN A 5 -1.95 -5.11 -6.54
C ASN A 5 -0.57 -5.78 -6.59
N ALA A 6 -0.36 -6.76 -5.71
CA ALA A 6 0.85 -7.56 -5.67
C ALA A 6 0.50 -8.97 -5.22
N ASP A 7 1.35 -9.91 -5.59
CA ASP A 7 1.27 -11.27 -5.06
C ASP A 7 2.16 -11.39 -3.84
N TRP A 8 1.61 -11.84 -2.73
CA TRP A 8 2.41 -12.39 -1.65
C TRP A 8 3.06 -13.68 -2.13
N CYS A 9 4.33 -13.88 -1.80
CA CYS A 9 5.09 -15.04 -2.23
C CYS A 9 5.87 -15.61 -1.06
N PHE A 10 5.67 -16.88 -0.75
CA PHE A 10 6.57 -17.61 0.14
C PHE A 10 7.89 -17.85 -0.57
N ARG A 11 9.00 -17.33 -0.04
CA ARG A 11 10.32 -17.49 -0.67
C ARG A 11 10.75 -18.95 -0.78
N GLU A 12 10.42 -19.77 0.21
CA GLU A 12 10.83 -21.19 0.29
C GLU A 12 10.05 -22.09 -0.67
N THR A 13 8.73 -21.90 -0.78
CA THR A 13 7.85 -22.78 -1.56
C THR A 13 7.49 -22.21 -2.93
N GLY A 14 7.66 -20.90 -3.14
CA GLY A 14 7.21 -20.20 -4.33
C GLY A 14 5.68 -20.04 -4.42
N GLU A 15 4.93 -20.47 -3.41
CA GLU A 15 3.48 -20.34 -3.35
C GLU A 15 3.08 -18.85 -3.31
N THR A 16 2.12 -18.49 -4.16
CA THR A 16 1.67 -17.10 -4.31
C THR A 16 0.17 -16.92 -4.19
N TRP A 17 -0.24 -15.82 -3.57
CA TRP A 17 -1.64 -15.37 -3.57
C TRP A 17 -1.72 -13.85 -3.65
N GLN A 18 -2.80 -13.36 -4.25
CA GLN A 18 -2.99 -11.93 -4.45
C GLN A 18 -3.25 -11.21 -3.12
N SER A 19 -2.68 -10.02 -2.96
CA SER A 19 -2.78 -9.23 -1.73
C SER A 19 -4.19 -8.69 -1.49
N ILE A 20 -4.79 -8.06 -2.50
CA ILE A 20 -6.11 -7.47 -2.42
C ILE A 20 -7.07 -8.28 -3.29
N PRO A 21 -8.14 -8.88 -2.73
CA PRO A 21 -9.13 -9.59 -3.52
C PRO A 21 -9.81 -8.67 -4.55
N THR A 22 -9.93 -9.12 -5.80
CA THR A 22 -10.50 -8.29 -6.89
C THR A 22 -11.98 -7.96 -6.72
N ASP A 23 -12.75 -8.74 -5.96
CA ASP A 23 -14.13 -8.43 -5.58
C ASP A 23 -14.24 -7.22 -4.62
N ARG A 24 -13.12 -6.81 -4.02
CA ARG A 24 -13.06 -5.72 -3.04
C ARG A 24 -12.55 -4.41 -3.62
N LEU A 25 -11.65 -4.47 -4.58
CA LEU A 25 -11.02 -3.28 -5.16
C LEU A 25 -10.66 -3.53 -6.63
N ARG A 26 -11.32 -2.79 -7.51
CA ARG A 26 -11.14 -2.87 -8.97
C ARG A 26 -10.20 -1.77 -9.48
N SER A 27 -9.66 -1.98 -10.67
CA SER A 27 -8.86 -0.96 -11.36
C SER A 27 -9.64 0.35 -11.53
N THR A 28 -8.94 1.47 -11.40
CA THR A 28 -9.54 2.81 -11.48
C THR A 28 -9.05 3.56 -12.72
N GLY A 29 -9.84 4.57 -13.13
CA GLY A 29 -9.31 5.68 -13.92
C GLY A 29 -8.31 6.52 -13.12
N VAL A 30 -8.01 7.73 -13.63
CA VAL A 30 -7.22 8.71 -12.87
C VAL A 30 -8.14 9.44 -11.89
N LEU A 31 -7.81 9.36 -10.61
CA LEU A 31 -8.51 10.03 -9.52
C LEU A 31 -7.58 11.07 -8.87
N THR A 32 -8.14 11.91 -8.01
CA THR A 32 -7.31 12.64 -7.04
C THR A 32 -6.81 11.68 -5.96
N GLY A 33 -5.73 12.04 -5.26
CA GLY A 33 -5.24 11.25 -4.14
C GLY A 33 -6.26 11.08 -3.01
N PRO A 34 -6.98 12.14 -2.57
CA PRO A 34 -8.05 11.99 -1.57
C PRO A 34 -9.19 11.07 -2.03
N ASP A 35 -9.60 11.12 -3.29
CA ASP A 35 -10.68 10.25 -3.78
C ASP A 35 -10.24 8.80 -3.87
N TRP A 36 -9.00 8.55 -4.31
CA TRP A 36 -8.42 7.23 -4.25
C TRP A 36 -8.32 6.70 -2.81
N LEU A 37 -7.88 7.54 -1.86
CA LEU A 37 -7.80 7.18 -0.45
C LEU A 37 -9.19 6.78 0.11
N ARG A 38 -10.23 7.57 -0.17
CA ARG A 38 -11.61 7.24 0.25
C ARG A 38 -12.08 5.90 -0.32
N MET A 39 -11.81 5.63 -1.59
CA MET A 39 -12.16 4.37 -2.25
C MET A 39 -11.38 3.18 -1.67
N GLY A 40 -10.08 3.34 -1.43
CA GLY A 40 -9.26 2.33 -0.78
C GLY A 40 -9.79 1.98 0.61
N LEU A 41 -10.05 3.00 1.44
CA LEU A 41 -10.59 2.82 2.79
C LEU A 41 -11.97 2.15 2.80
N SER A 42 -12.86 2.52 1.87
CA SER A 42 -14.21 1.92 1.81
C SER A 42 -14.20 0.44 1.46
N SER A 43 -13.16 -0.05 0.78
CA SER A 43 -12.98 -1.48 0.47
C SER A 43 -12.75 -2.36 1.71
N ARG A 44 -12.31 -1.78 2.84
CA ARG A 44 -11.87 -2.46 4.07
C ARG A 44 -10.76 -3.51 3.86
N ARG A 45 -10.13 -3.53 2.68
CA ARG A 45 -9.07 -4.48 2.31
C ARG A 45 -7.85 -3.81 1.69
N TRP A 46 -7.90 -2.50 1.46
CA TRP A 46 -6.73 -1.76 1.01
C TRP A 46 -5.63 -1.80 2.08
N THR A 47 -4.40 -2.04 1.63
CA THR A 47 -3.23 -2.13 2.51
C THR A 47 -2.41 -0.85 2.38
N HIS A 48 -2.17 -0.18 3.50
CA HIS A 48 -1.47 1.12 3.57
C HIS A 48 0.05 1.05 3.34
N VAL A 49 0.58 -0.10 2.94
CA VAL A 49 2.01 -0.32 2.81
C VAL A 49 2.59 0.53 1.68
N VAL A 50 3.71 1.21 1.97
CA VAL A 50 4.35 2.09 0.98
C VAL A 50 4.92 1.33 -0.22
N TRP A 51 5.24 0.05 -0.08
CA TRP A 51 5.82 -0.72 -1.20
C TRP A 51 4.81 -1.02 -2.31
N MET A 52 3.50 -0.77 -2.11
CA MET A 52 2.45 -0.96 -3.12
C MET A 52 2.26 0.20 -4.10
N GLY A 53 3.09 1.25 -4.01
CA GLY A 53 2.98 2.41 -4.88
C GLY A 53 4.29 2.88 -5.47
N VAL A 54 4.16 3.60 -6.59
CA VAL A 54 5.19 4.47 -7.12
C VAL A 54 4.79 5.92 -6.86
N TYR A 55 5.66 6.63 -6.15
CA TYR A 55 5.41 7.96 -5.62
C TYR A 55 6.22 8.99 -6.38
N ARG A 56 5.57 10.12 -6.66
CA ARG A 56 6.24 11.23 -7.33
C ARG A 56 7.09 11.97 -6.30
N ARG A 57 8.39 12.05 -6.56
CA ARG A 57 9.36 12.63 -5.60
C ARG A 57 9.06 14.09 -5.26
N ASP A 58 8.60 14.87 -6.24
CA ASP A 58 8.26 16.29 -6.04
C ASP A 58 7.17 16.50 -4.98
N VAL A 59 6.14 15.66 -4.93
CA VAL A 59 5.07 15.68 -3.91
C VAL A 59 5.65 15.43 -2.53
N ILE A 60 6.59 14.48 -2.41
CA ILE A 60 7.25 14.15 -1.13
C ILE A 60 8.07 15.35 -0.64
N VAL A 61 8.92 15.89 -1.52
CA VAL A 61 9.85 16.97 -1.16
C VAL A 61 9.10 18.27 -0.86
N LYS A 62 8.16 18.66 -1.72
CA LYS A 62 7.40 19.92 -1.59
C LYS A 62 6.58 19.95 -0.29
N ASN A 63 6.03 18.81 0.11
CA ASN A 63 5.17 18.73 1.31
C ASN A 63 5.92 18.17 2.53
N ASN A 64 7.25 18.02 2.48
CA ASN A 64 8.10 17.55 3.57
C ASN A 64 7.60 16.22 4.20
N ILE A 65 7.12 15.30 3.37
CA ILE A 65 6.52 14.04 3.82
C ILE A 65 7.63 13.09 4.29
N LYS A 66 7.60 12.69 5.56
CA LYS A 66 8.64 11.90 6.22
C LYS A 66 8.04 10.79 7.06
N PHE A 67 8.83 9.72 7.21
CA PHE A 67 8.59 8.71 8.22
C PHE A 67 8.85 9.30 9.62
N ILE A 68 8.00 8.94 10.59
CA ILE A 68 8.07 9.45 11.96
C ILE A 68 8.89 8.46 12.79
N ALA A 69 10.13 8.84 13.13
CA ALA A 69 11.01 8.00 13.93
C ALA A 69 10.32 7.48 15.21
N GLY A 70 10.47 6.19 15.50
CA GLY A 70 9.87 5.54 16.67
C GLY A 70 8.39 5.19 16.57
N LEU A 71 7.67 5.65 15.55
CA LEU A 71 6.26 5.27 15.36
C LEU A 71 6.16 3.86 14.75
N HIS A 72 5.23 3.02 15.23
CA HIS A 72 4.88 1.76 14.56
C HIS A 72 3.84 2.01 13.47
N HIS A 73 3.88 1.23 12.38
CA HIS A 73 2.93 1.37 11.24
C HIS A 73 2.96 2.77 10.59
N GLN A 74 4.15 3.36 10.49
CA GLN A 74 4.36 4.70 9.94
C GLN A 74 3.84 4.84 8.50
N ASP A 75 3.76 3.73 7.77
CA ASP A 75 3.18 3.66 6.43
C ASP A 75 1.77 4.25 6.37
N ILE A 76 0.95 4.08 7.42
CA ILE A 76 -0.43 4.60 7.45
C ILE A 76 -0.41 6.12 7.39
N VAL A 77 0.35 6.77 8.27
CA VAL A 77 0.46 8.23 8.31
C VAL A 77 1.11 8.73 7.02
N TRP A 78 2.22 8.11 6.61
CA TRP A 78 2.97 8.52 5.43
C TRP A 78 2.12 8.43 4.16
N THR A 79 1.41 7.33 3.94
CA THR A 79 0.55 7.17 2.75
C THR A 79 -0.65 8.10 2.81
N THR A 80 -1.23 8.35 3.98
CA THR A 80 -2.33 9.31 4.13
C THR A 80 -1.90 10.72 3.75
N GLU A 81 -0.76 11.20 4.30
CA GLU A 81 -0.18 12.50 3.97
C GLU A 81 0.15 12.62 2.48
N PHE A 82 0.73 11.58 1.88
CA PHE A 82 1.00 11.57 0.45
C PHE A 82 -0.29 11.66 -0.37
N MET A 83 -1.29 10.83 -0.05
CA MET A 83 -2.56 10.81 -0.78
C MET A 83 -3.27 12.16 -0.68
N PHE A 84 -3.24 12.81 0.49
CA PHE A 84 -3.85 14.11 0.66
C PHE A 84 -3.26 15.18 -0.29
N ASN A 85 -1.97 15.08 -0.59
CA ASN A 85 -1.24 16.02 -1.44
C ASN A 85 -1.13 15.59 -2.92
N ALA A 86 -1.58 14.39 -3.28
CA ALA A 86 -1.43 13.86 -4.63
C ALA A 86 -2.55 14.36 -5.56
N LEU A 87 -2.19 15.09 -6.61
CA LEU A 87 -3.16 15.56 -7.61
C LEU A 87 -3.72 14.45 -8.51
N ARG A 88 -2.94 13.40 -8.73
CA ARG A 88 -3.29 12.26 -9.60
C ARG A 88 -2.87 10.95 -8.96
N ALA A 89 -3.82 10.06 -8.78
CA ALA A 89 -3.65 8.69 -8.31
C ALA A 89 -4.39 7.74 -9.27
N ARG A 90 -3.89 6.51 -9.38
CA ARG A 90 -4.57 5.41 -10.08
C ARG A 90 -4.21 4.10 -9.41
N TYR A 91 -5.12 3.15 -9.44
CA TYR A 91 -4.88 1.78 -9.02
C TYR A 91 -5.19 0.79 -10.15
N THR A 92 -4.40 -0.28 -10.22
CA THR A 92 -4.70 -1.45 -11.05
C THR A 92 -4.79 -2.67 -10.17
N GLU A 93 -5.83 -3.48 -10.38
CA GLU A 93 -6.01 -4.75 -9.65
C GLU A 93 -5.05 -5.85 -10.12
N GLN A 94 -4.35 -5.63 -11.23
CA GLN A 94 -3.32 -6.53 -11.72
C GLN A 94 -2.14 -6.58 -10.74
N SER A 95 -1.73 -7.80 -10.38
CA SER A 95 -0.48 -8.02 -9.66
C SER A 95 0.69 -7.77 -10.60
N LEU A 96 1.47 -6.71 -10.34
CA LEU A 96 2.61 -6.34 -11.19
C LEU A 96 3.96 -6.78 -10.63
N TYR A 97 4.01 -7.25 -9.39
CA TYR A 97 5.22 -7.81 -8.77
C TYR A 97 4.86 -8.74 -7.61
N LYS A 98 5.88 -9.47 -7.14
CA LYS A 98 5.79 -10.37 -5.99
C LYS A 98 6.47 -9.76 -4.76
N TYR A 99 5.78 -9.79 -3.63
CA TYR A 99 6.35 -9.46 -2.33
C TYR A 99 6.76 -10.74 -1.62
N TYR A 100 8.07 -10.94 -1.44
CA TYR A 100 8.60 -12.12 -0.78
C TYR A 100 8.46 -12.03 0.74
N LEU A 101 7.76 -13.00 1.30
CA LEU A 101 7.58 -13.17 2.73
C LEU A 101 8.76 -13.92 3.31
N HIS A 102 9.22 -13.46 4.47
CA HIS A 102 10.21 -14.13 5.27
C HIS A 102 9.59 -14.52 6.62
N ASN A 103 10.05 -15.63 7.21
CA ASN A 103 9.47 -16.14 8.46
C ASN A 103 9.72 -15.20 9.65
N THR A 104 10.67 -14.26 9.53
CA THR A 104 10.93 -13.20 10.52
C THR A 104 10.34 -11.84 10.14
N SER A 105 9.49 -11.77 9.11
CA SER A 105 8.82 -10.52 8.74
C SER A 105 7.98 -9.98 9.89
N VAL A 106 8.11 -8.68 10.18
CA VAL A 106 7.39 -7.99 11.26
C VAL A 106 5.87 -8.15 11.15
N SER A 107 5.34 -8.23 9.93
CA SER A 107 3.91 -8.45 9.65
C SER A 107 3.37 -9.83 10.08
N ARG A 108 4.25 -10.77 10.42
CA ARG A 108 3.92 -12.16 10.82
C ARG A 108 4.29 -12.50 12.26
N LEU A 109 4.90 -11.56 13.00
CA LEU A 109 5.11 -11.75 14.43
C LEU A 109 3.74 -11.84 15.11
N HIS A 110 3.45 -13.01 15.70
CA HIS A 110 2.25 -13.21 16.51
C HIS A 110 2.26 -12.17 17.62
N ARG A 111 1.29 -11.25 17.62
CA ARG A 111 1.09 -10.36 18.76
C ARG A 111 0.55 -11.21 19.92
N PRO A 112 1.17 -11.20 21.11
CA PRO A 112 0.52 -11.72 22.30
C PRO A 112 -0.85 -11.04 22.41
N ARG A 113 -1.89 -11.83 22.68
CA ARG A 113 -3.18 -11.26 23.08
C ARG A 113 -2.96 -10.68 24.48
N GLU A 114 -3.15 -9.38 24.63
CA GLU A 114 -3.42 -8.76 25.94
C GLU A 114 -4.85 -9.12 26.39
#